data_AF-S7TXP5-F1
#
_entry.id   AF-S7TXP5-F1
#
_cell.length_a   1.000
_cell.length_b   1.000
_cell.length_c   1.000
_cell.angle_alpha   90.00
_cell.angle_beta   90.00
_cell.angle_gamma   90.00
#
_symmetry.space_group_name_H-M   'P 1'
#
loop_
_entity.id
_entity.type
_entity.pdbx_description
1 polymer ?
#
loop_
_entity_poly.entity_id
_entity_poly.type
_entity_poly.pdbx_seq_one_letter_code
_entity_poly.pdbx_strand_id
1 'polypeptide(L)'
;MIMHFRKQEASYVKRTIASSLLWAVLLASPGIAAADAAPGDVIVTLGENLTNEQKQKVLDEMKAPDGAQTITVSNVEEHKYLDGLIPKAQIGTRAISSSMITIKEPGSGLHVETHNITWVTKEMYTNALITAGVKDADIYITAPFPVSGTAALTGLMKAYEISSDQAIPDDVKKVANEEMVQTAKLADSIGADKAVALLAKIKQEIANNPPQTDADLRALIEKIANDLGITLSENEINN
;
A
#
# COMPACT_ATOMS: atom_id res chain seq x y z
N MET A 1 -62.78 75.40 -34.23
CA MET A 1 -62.05 76.34 -33.35
C MET A 1 -62.02 75.72 -31.96
N ILE A 2 -60.81 75.60 -31.37
CA ILE A 2 -60.49 75.18 -29.98
C ILE A 2 -60.53 73.63 -29.80
N MET A 3 -59.39 72.92 -29.85
CA MET A 3 -58.35 72.72 -28.80
C MET A 3 -58.92 71.98 -27.56
N HIS A 4 -58.27 71.06 -26.85
CA HIS A 4 -56.89 70.56 -26.80
C HIS A 4 -56.90 69.28 -25.91
N PHE A 5 -55.92 68.40 -26.17
CA PHE A 5 -55.18 67.49 -25.28
C PHE A 5 -55.54 67.31 -23.79
N ARG A 6 -55.50 66.04 -23.32
CA ARG A 6 -54.61 65.46 -22.25
C ARG A 6 -55.11 64.03 -21.93
N LYS A 7 -54.31 62.95 -22.04
CA LYS A 7 -53.14 62.44 -21.27
C LYS A 7 -53.54 61.29 -20.32
N GLN A 8 -52.76 60.22 -20.42
CA GLN A 8 -52.38 59.21 -19.40
C GLN A 8 -53.33 58.04 -19.01
N GLU A 9 -52.85 56.86 -19.43
CA GLU A 9 -52.68 55.56 -18.75
C GLU A 9 -53.65 55.09 -17.66
N ALA A 10 -54.15 53.85 -17.85
CA ALA A 10 -54.53 52.97 -16.75
C ALA A 10 -54.32 51.49 -17.11
N SER A 11 -53.41 50.86 -16.36
CA SER A 11 -53.55 49.58 -15.66
C SER A 11 -54.04 48.32 -16.40
N TYR A 12 -53.10 47.38 -16.53
CA TYR A 12 -53.16 45.92 -16.32
C TYR A 12 -54.52 45.26 -15.97
N VAL A 13 -54.81 44.17 -16.69
CA VAL A 13 -54.92 42.75 -16.23
C VAL A 13 -55.89 42.02 -17.16
N LYS A 14 -55.48 40.88 -17.75
CA LYS A 14 -56.29 39.64 -17.83
C LYS A 14 -55.51 38.44 -18.37
N ARG A 15 -55.70 37.33 -17.66
CA ARG A 15 -55.08 35.99 -17.76
C ARG A 15 -55.51 35.27 -19.05
N THR A 16 -54.67 34.38 -19.58
CA THR A 16 -54.93 32.94 -19.94
C THR A 16 -53.86 32.44 -20.96
N ILE A 17 -53.01 31.49 -20.57
CA ILE A 17 -53.00 30.03 -20.88
C ILE A 17 -52.22 29.66 -22.17
N ALA A 18 -51.28 28.70 -22.01
CA ALA A 18 -50.69 27.78 -23.01
C ALA A 18 -49.73 28.40 -24.05
N SER A 19 -48.60 27.82 -24.47
CA SER A 19 -48.04 26.48 -24.30
C SER A 19 -46.60 26.45 -24.84
N SER A 20 -45.67 25.97 -24.01
CA SER A 20 -44.77 24.83 -24.28
C SER A 20 -43.57 24.92 -25.24
N LEU A 21 -42.53 24.18 -24.82
CA LEU A 21 -41.25 23.84 -25.46
C LEU A 21 -40.12 24.89 -25.36
N LEU A 22 -39.40 24.86 -24.24
CA LEU A 22 -37.97 25.10 -24.26
C LEU A 22 -37.25 23.84 -23.74
N TRP A 23 -36.48 23.26 -24.65
CA TRP A 23 -35.72 22.02 -24.52
C TRP A 23 -34.64 22.19 -23.44
N ALA A 24 -34.79 21.51 -22.31
CA ALA A 24 -33.72 21.39 -21.32
C ALA A 24 -32.69 20.39 -21.86
N VAL A 25 -31.59 20.91 -22.42
CA VAL A 25 -30.38 20.12 -22.67
C VAL A 25 -29.80 19.77 -21.30
N LEU A 26 -30.14 18.57 -20.82
CA LEU A 26 -29.42 17.91 -19.74
C LEU A 26 -28.00 17.67 -20.22
N LEU A 27 -27.07 18.45 -19.67
CA LEU A 27 -25.64 18.17 -19.73
C LEU A 27 -25.41 16.82 -19.04
N ALA A 28 -25.33 15.76 -19.84
CA ALA A 28 -24.70 14.52 -19.45
C ALA A 28 -23.20 14.79 -19.35
N SER A 29 -22.76 15.30 -18.19
CA SER A 29 -21.37 15.20 -17.80
C SER A 29 -21.09 13.71 -17.60
N PRO A 30 -20.11 13.09 -18.28
CA PRO A 30 -19.63 11.80 -17.83
C PRO A 30 -19.07 12.02 -16.42
N GLY A 31 -19.79 11.53 -15.41
CA GLY A 31 -19.22 11.37 -14.09
C GLY A 31 -17.97 10.51 -14.27
N ILE A 32 -16.83 10.99 -13.78
CA ILE A 32 -15.68 10.12 -13.56
C ILE A 32 -16.20 9.07 -12.58
N ALA A 33 -16.46 7.86 -13.08
CA ALA A 33 -16.70 6.73 -12.21
C ALA A 33 -15.39 6.49 -11.46
N ALA A 34 -15.38 6.80 -10.16
CA ALA A 34 -14.41 6.20 -9.27
C ALA A 34 -14.66 4.69 -9.37
N ALA A 35 -13.74 3.97 -10.01
CA ALA A 35 -13.74 2.53 -9.92
C ALA A 35 -13.25 2.20 -8.51
N ASP A 36 -14.17 1.80 -7.63
CA ASP A 36 -13.79 1.09 -6.41
C ASP A 36 -12.90 -0.10 -6.82
N ALA A 37 -11.89 -0.43 -6.00
CA ALA A 37 -11.10 -1.66 -6.18
C ALA A 37 -12.02 -2.83 -6.49
N ALA A 38 -11.90 -3.37 -7.70
CA ALA A 38 -12.60 -4.56 -8.10
C ALA A 38 -11.64 -5.75 -7.99
N PRO A 39 -12.12 -6.91 -7.51
CA PRO A 39 -11.40 -8.16 -7.68
C PRO A 39 -10.95 -8.32 -9.15
N GLY A 40 -9.66 -8.55 -9.35
CA GLY A 40 -9.01 -8.59 -10.66
C GLY A 40 -8.26 -7.31 -11.04
N ASP A 41 -8.38 -6.21 -10.29
CA ASP A 41 -7.57 -5.02 -10.53
C ASP A 41 -6.08 -5.33 -10.31
N VAL A 42 -5.27 -4.92 -11.29
CA VAL A 42 -3.82 -5.14 -11.29
C VAL A 42 -3.08 -3.81 -11.31
N ILE A 43 -2.21 -3.62 -10.33
CA ILE A 43 -1.28 -2.49 -10.28
C ILE A 43 0.14 -3.02 -10.23
N VAL A 44 0.99 -2.48 -11.09
CA VAL A 44 2.44 -2.73 -11.10
C VAL A 44 3.16 -1.52 -10.53
N THR A 45 4.03 -1.74 -9.55
CA THR A 45 4.95 -0.72 -9.05
C THR A 45 6.37 -1.03 -9.51
N LEU A 46 6.95 -0.11 -10.27
CA LEU A 46 8.32 -0.20 -10.76
C LEU A 46 9.28 0.64 -9.91
N GLY A 47 10.46 0.09 -9.63
CA GLY A 47 11.56 0.88 -9.07
C GLY A 47 11.93 2.05 -10.00
N GLU A 48 12.00 3.27 -9.48
CA GLU A 48 12.23 4.49 -10.26
C GLU A 48 13.58 4.44 -11.01
N ASN A 49 14.58 3.76 -10.45
CA ASN A 49 15.94 3.72 -11.00
C ASN A 49 16.20 2.52 -11.92
N LEU A 50 15.15 1.83 -12.35
CA LEU A 50 15.20 0.87 -13.45
C LEU A 50 15.42 1.59 -14.78
N THR A 51 16.33 1.05 -15.60
CA THR A 51 16.44 1.43 -17.01
C THR A 51 15.21 0.93 -17.80
N ASN A 52 14.95 1.49 -18.99
CA ASN A 52 13.83 1.05 -19.82
C ASN A 52 13.87 -0.44 -20.16
N GLU A 53 15.06 -0.99 -20.44
CA GLU A 53 15.24 -2.43 -20.68
C GLU A 53 14.90 -3.26 -19.44
N GLN A 54 15.34 -2.80 -18.25
CA GLN A 54 15.04 -3.48 -17.00
C GLN A 54 13.55 -3.40 -16.65
N LYS A 55 12.87 -2.29 -16.94
CA LYS A 55 11.42 -2.16 -16.76
C LYS A 55 10.69 -3.21 -17.60
N GLN A 56 11.06 -3.35 -18.88
CA GLN A 56 10.46 -4.36 -19.74
C GLN A 56 10.70 -5.77 -19.21
N LYS A 57 11.95 -6.10 -18.83
CA LYS A 57 12.29 -7.39 -18.25
C LYS A 57 11.46 -7.72 -17.00
N VAL A 58 11.26 -6.74 -16.13
CA VAL A 58 10.45 -6.90 -14.91
C VAL A 58 8.97 -7.12 -15.23
N LEU A 59 8.42 -6.36 -16.19
CA LEU A 59 7.03 -6.54 -16.64
C LEU A 59 6.80 -7.92 -17.27
N ASP A 60 7.73 -8.37 -18.11
CA ASP A 60 7.68 -9.69 -18.75
C ASP A 60 7.76 -10.81 -17.72
N GLU A 61 8.66 -10.68 -16.74
CA GLU A 61 8.85 -11.63 -15.62
C GLU A 61 7.58 -11.73 -14.76
N MET A 62 6.93 -10.60 -14.47
CA MET A 62 5.64 -10.56 -13.76
C MET A 62 4.48 -11.13 -14.60
N LYS A 63 4.66 -11.28 -15.92
CA LYS A 63 3.57 -11.49 -16.89
C LYS A 63 2.46 -10.45 -16.70
N ALA A 64 2.88 -9.18 -16.51
CA ALA A 64 1.96 -8.09 -16.26
C ALA A 64 0.94 -7.98 -17.42
N PRO A 65 -0.37 -7.85 -17.13
CA PRO A 65 -1.38 -7.76 -18.17
C PRO A 65 -1.24 -6.46 -18.96
N ASP A 66 -1.59 -6.53 -20.25
CA ASP A 66 -1.61 -5.35 -21.11
C ASP A 66 -2.55 -4.28 -20.54
N GLY A 67 -2.03 -3.06 -20.38
CA GLY A 67 -2.80 -1.94 -19.83
C GLY A 67 -2.90 -1.91 -18.30
N ALA A 68 -2.18 -2.79 -17.57
CA ALA A 68 -2.06 -2.68 -16.12
C ALA A 68 -1.60 -1.28 -15.70
N GLN A 69 -2.24 -0.72 -14.68
CA GLN A 69 -1.81 0.56 -14.15
C GLN A 69 -0.41 0.43 -13.58
N THR A 70 0.51 1.29 -14.04
CA THR A 70 1.90 1.29 -13.59
C THR A 70 2.20 2.54 -12.80
N ILE A 71 2.81 2.38 -11.63
CA ILE A 71 3.31 3.47 -10.78
C ILE A 71 4.79 3.26 -10.48
N THR A 72 5.45 4.27 -9.94
CA THR A 72 6.85 4.20 -9.54
C THR A 72 7.05 4.37 -8.04
N VAL A 73 8.11 3.74 -7.52
CA VAL A 73 8.64 3.97 -6.18
C VAL A 73 10.07 4.50 -6.27
N SER A 74 10.31 5.64 -5.63
CA SER A 74 11.61 6.31 -5.59
C SER A 74 12.43 5.85 -4.39
N ASN A 75 13.75 6.02 -4.47
CA ASN A 75 14.64 5.74 -3.35
C ASN A 75 14.44 6.73 -2.18
N VAL A 76 13.96 7.95 -2.47
CA VAL A 76 13.58 8.92 -1.44
C VAL A 76 12.41 8.41 -0.60
N GLU A 77 11.43 7.75 -1.23
CA GLU A 77 10.33 7.12 -0.51
C GLU A 77 10.82 5.96 0.39
N GLU A 78 11.83 5.20 -0.02
CA GLU A 78 12.47 4.19 0.84
C GLU A 78 13.12 4.84 2.07
N HIS A 79 13.96 5.85 1.85
CA HIS A 79 14.66 6.55 2.93
C HIS A 79 13.70 7.19 3.93
N LYS A 80 12.51 7.63 3.50
CA LYS A 80 11.48 8.17 4.39
C LYS A 80 11.10 7.19 5.51
N TYR A 81 11.05 5.89 5.22
CA TYR A 81 10.62 4.87 6.18
C TYR A 81 11.76 4.04 6.76
N LEU A 82 12.92 3.99 6.10
CA LEU A 82 14.00 3.05 6.45
C LEU A 82 15.24 3.73 7.05
N ASP A 83 15.40 5.04 6.92
CA ASP A 83 16.51 5.74 7.55
C ASP A 83 16.45 5.61 9.08
N GLY A 84 17.59 5.29 9.69
CA GLY A 84 17.71 5.04 11.13
C GLY A 84 17.34 3.62 11.54
N LEU A 85 16.64 2.86 10.68
CA LEU A 85 16.32 1.46 10.94
C LEU A 85 17.40 0.52 10.42
N ILE A 86 17.93 0.77 9.23
CA ILE A 86 19.02 -0.02 8.63
C ILE A 86 20.17 0.85 8.13
N PRO A 87 21.37 0.27 7.95
CA PRO A 87 22.46 0.96 7.30
C PRO A 87 22.05 1.48 5.93
N LYS A 88 22.43 2.70 5.57
CA LYS A 88 22.13 3.30 4.26
C LYS A 88 22.61 2.44 3.08
N ALA A 89 23.68 1.66 3.28
CA ALA A 89 24.17 0.73 2.27
C ALA A 89 23.18 -0.41 1.97
N GLN A 90 22.36 -0.81 2.94
CA GLN A 90 21.34 -1.85 2.80
C GLN A 90 20.09 -1.34 2.06
N ILE A 91 19.73 -0.06 2.26
CA ILE A 91 18.70 0.63 1.45
C ILE A 91 19.24 0.84 0.03
N GLY A 92 20.52 1.23 -0.07
CA GLY A 92 21.14 1.61 -1.33
C GLY A 92 20.75 3.01 -1.77
N THR A 93 21.23 3.41 -2.95
CA THR A 93 20.96 4.74 -3.55
C THR A 93 19.98 4.66 -4.72
N ARG A 94 19.41 3.48 -4.96
CA ARG A 94 18.59 3.17 -6.13
C ARG A 94 17.42 2.26 -5.76
N ALA A 95 16.20 2.69 -6.06
CA ALA A 95 15.01 1.88 -6.00
C ALA A 95 14.95 0.96 -7.23
N ILE A 96 15.14 -0.34 -7.04
CA ILE A 96 15.23 -1.35 -8.11
C ILE A 96 14.15 -2.43 -8.01
N SER A 97 13.87 -2.95 -6.81
CA SER A 97 12.83 -3.96 -6.64
C SER A 97 11.46 -3.40 -7.00
N SER A 98 10.66 -4.23 -7.65
CA SER A 98 9.34 -3.90 -8.20
C SER A 98 8.33 -4.93 -7.74
N SER A 99 7.05 -4.59 -7.81
CA SER A 99 5.97 -5.48 -7.39
C SER A 99 4.77 -5.40 -8.32
N MET A 100 3.98 -6.46 -8.35
CA MET A 100 2.66 -6.50 -8.95
C MET A 100 1.69 -6.99 -7.88
N ILE A 101 0.58 -6.27 -7.71
CA ILE A 101 -0.52 -6.64 -6.83
C ILE A 101 -1.77 -6.85 -7.67
N THR A 102 -2.45 -7.98 -7.45
CA THR A 102 -3.76 -8.28 -8.03
C THR A 102 -4.76 -8.43 -6.90
N ILE A 103 -5.78 -7.58 -6.87
CA ILE A 103 -6.82 -7.61 -5.83
C ILE A 103 -7.70 -8.85 -6.03
N LYS A 104 -8.05 -9.51 -4.94
CA LYS A 104 -8.85 -10.74 -4.92
C LYS A 104 -10.16 -10.54 -4.18
N GLU A 105 -11.01 -11.54 -4.27
CA GLU A 105 -12.27 -11.56 -3.55
C GLU A 105 -12.04 -11.56 -2.03
N PRO A 106 -12.91 -10.90 -1.24
CA PRO A 106 -12.80 -10.89 0.21
C PRO A 106 -12.69 -12.30 0.82
N GLY A 107 -11.73 -12.49 1.71
CA GLY A 107 -11.45 -13.77 2.36
C GLY A 107 -10.50 -14.70 1.59
N SER A 108 -9.92 -14.25 0.47
CA SER A 108 -8.88 -14.99 -0.26
C SER A 108 -7.54 -15.05 0.50
N GLY A 109 -7.27 -14.06 1.36
CA GLY A 109 -5.97 -13.93 2.04
C GLY A 109 -4.87 -13.36 1.14
N LEU A 110 -3.63 -13.37 1.64
CA LEU A 110 -2.47 -12.89 0.90
C LEU A 110 -1.66 -14.05 0.34
N HIS A 111 -1.30 -13.96 -0.93
CA HIS A 111 -0.39 -14.89 -1.59
C HIS A 111 0.81 -14.11 -2.12
N VAL A 112 1.99 -14.34 -1.55
CA VAL A 112 3.20 -13.59 -1.90
C VAL A 112 4.25 -14.54 -2.49
N GLU A 113 4.74 -14.19 -3.68
CA GLU A 113 5.87 -14.85 -4.32
C GLU A 113 6.97 -13.83 -4.64
N THR A 114 8.23 -14.28 -4.60
CA THR A 114 9.39 -13.40 -4.80
C THR A 114 10.39 -14.01 -5.78
N HIS A 115 11.06 -13.14 -6.55
CA HIS A 115 12.17 -13.51 -7.42
C HIS A 115 13.29 -12.45 -7.37
N ASN A 116 14.56 -12.86 -7.36
CA ASN A 116 15.71 -11.95 -7.22
C ASN A 116 15.69 -11.02 -5.99
N ILE A 117 15.00 -11.42 -4.92
CA ILE A 117 15.03 -10.72 -3.63
C ILE A 117 15.89 -11.55 -2.66
N THR A 118 16.88 -10.94 -2.04
CA THR A 118 17.91 -11.68 -1.27
C THR A 118 17.88 -11.45 0.23
N TRP A 119 17.17 -10.43 0.71
CA TRP A 119 17.16 -10.08 2.13
C TRP A 119 15.75 -10.11 2.73
N VAL A 120 14.78 -9.47 2.07
CA VAL A 120 13.38 -9.56 2.49
C VAL A 120 12.73 -10.84 1.93
N THR A 121 12.29 -11.72 2.82
CA THR A 121 11.60 -12.97 2.44
C THR A 121 10.12 -12.75 2.15
N LYS A 122 9.47 -13.71 1.48
CA LYS A 122 8.03 -13.64 1.19
C LYS A 122 7.18 -13.57 2.47
N GLU A 123 7.60 -14.26 3.52
CA GLU A 123 6.93 -14.24 4.83
C GLU A 123 7.06 -12.87 5.51
N MET A 124 8.23 -12.22 5.39
CA MET A 124 8.43 -10.85 5.91
C MET A 124 7.56 -9.84 5.17
N TYR A 125 7.46 -9.91 3.85
CA TYR A 125 6.52 -9.09 3.09
C TYR A 125 5.08 -9.34 3.54
N THR A 126 4.67 -10.61 3.65
CA THR A 126 3.32 -10.99 4.06
C THR A 126 2.96 -10.38 5.41
N ASN A 127 3.82 -10.51 6.42
CA ASN A 127 3.61 -9.95 7.74
C ASN A 127 3.53 -8.42 7.73
N ALA A 128 4.43 -7.76 7.01
CA ALA A 128 4.43 -6.30 6.89
C ALA A 128 3.17 -5.77 6.21
N LEU A 129 2.69 -6.46 5.17
CA LEU A 129 1.45 -6.11 4.46
C LEU A 129 0.22 -6.30 5.35
N ILE A 130 0.17 -7.37 6.15
CA ILE A 130 -0.88 -7.56 7.16
C ILE A 130 -0.88 -6.40 8.16
N THR A 131 0.29 -6.02 8.67
CA THR A 131 0.45 -4.86 9.57
C THR A 131 0.00 -3.57 8.90
N ALA A 132 0.23 -3.43 7.59
CA ALA A 132 -0.22 -2.30 6.79
C ALA A 132 -1.73 -2.31 6.48
N GLY A 133 -2.45 -3.38 6.84
CA GLY A 133 -3.88 -3.54 6.61
C GLY A 133 -4.25 -4.04 5.21
N VAL A 134 -3.27 -4.50 4.42
CA VAL A 134 -3.50 -5.11 3.10
C VAL A 134 -4.16 -6.48 3.27
N LYS A 135 -5.17 -6.75 2.45
CA LYS A 135 -5.96 -7.99 2.49
C LYS A 135 -6.23 -8.48 1.08
N ASP A 136 -6.48 -9.78 0.96
CA ASP A 136 -7.09 -10.40 -0.21
C ASP A 136 -6.39 -10.02 -1.54
N ALA A 137 -5.13 -10.42 -1.69
CA ALA A 137 -4.31 -10.05 -2.84
C ALA A 137 -3.30 -11.13 -3.24
N ASP A 138 -3.15 -11.33 -4.55
CA ASP A 138 -2.02 -12.05 -5.14
C ASP A 138 -0.89 -11.04 -5.43
N ILE A 139 0.31 -11.33 -4.95
CA ILE A 139 1.45 -10.43 -4.96
C ILE A 139 2.67 -11.13 -5.54
N TYR A 140 3.29 -10.50 -6.52
CA TYR A 140 4.57 -10.94 -7.09
C TYR A 140 5.60 -9.83 -6.97
N ILE A 141 6.73 -10.13 -6.35
CA ILE A 141 7.82 -9.16 -6.12
C ILE A 141 9.06 -9.63 -6.86
N THR A 142 9.64 -8.76 -7.67
CA THR A 142 10.82 -9.14 -8.45
C THR A 142 11.78 -7.98 -8.70
N ALA A 143 12.96 -8.32 -9.20
CA ALA A 143 13.98 -7.39 -9.64
C ALA A 143 14.72 -7.97 -10.87
N PRO A 144 15.31 -7.14 -11.73
CA PRO A 144 16.04 -7.61 -12.91
C PRO A 144 17.32 -8.41 -12.59
N PHE A 145 17.81 -8.29 -11.36
CA PHE A 145 18.97 -8.98 -10.76
C PHE A 145 18.82 -8.96 -9.22
N PRO A 146 19.59 -9.76 -8.46
CA PRO A 146 19.48 -9.86 -7.01
C PRO A 146 19.61 -8.51 -6.27
N VAL A 147 18.64 -8.17 -5.41
CA VAL A 147 18.60 -6.96 -4.55
C VAL A 147 17.99 -7.24 -3.17
N SER A 148 18.10 -6.29 -2.24
CA SER A 148 17.56 -6.42 -0.88
C SER A 148 16.03 -6.57 -0.84
N GLY A 149 15.32 -5.82 -1.68
CA GLY A 149 13.86 -5.82 -1.80
C GLY A 149 13.12 -4.69 -1.08
N THR A 150 13.83 -3.75 -0.46
CA THR A 150 13.22 -2.69 0.37
C THR A 150 12.18 -1.83 -0.36
N ALA A 151 12.46 -1.43 -1.60
CA ALA A 151 11.56 -0.58 -2.38
C ALA A 151 10.19 -1.23 -2.66
N ALA A 152 10.14 -2.57 -2.74
CA ALA A 152 8.92 -3.28 -3.10
C ALA A 152 7.82 -3.14 -2.05
N LEU A 153 8.15 -3.10 -0.75
CA LEU A 153 7.14 -2.94 0.30
C LEU A 153 6.47 -1.56 0.21
N THR A 154 7.27 -0.50 0.07
CA THR A 154 6.77 0.86 -0.12
C THR A 154 5.90 0.96 -1.38
N GLY A 155 6.33 0.29 -2.47
CA GLY A 155 5.57 0.22 -3.71
C GLY A 155 4.25 -0.54 -3.60
N LEU A 156 4.20 -1.61 -2.79
CA LEU A 156 2.99 -2.39 -2.54
C LEU A 156 1.96 -1.62 -1.74
N MET A 157 2.38 -0.93 -0.67
CA MET A 157 1.50 -0.06 0.11
C MET A 157 0.87 1.01 -0.79
N LYS A 158 1.69 1.68 -1.62
CA LYS A 158 1.23 2.71 -2.55
C LYS A 158 0.25 2.16 -3.59
N ALA A 159 0.54 0.99 -4.15
CA ALA A 159 -0.36 0.33 -5.09
C ALA A 159 -1.69 -0.04 -4.42
N TYR A 160 -1.64 -0.58 -3.20
CA TYR A 160 -2.84 -0.92 -2.45
C TYR A 160 -3.70 0.31 -2.17
N GLU A 161 -3.11 1.41 -1.69
CA GLU A 161 -3.84 2.67 -1.44
C GLU A 161 -4.60 3.17 -2.67
N ILE A 162 -3.99 3.04 -3.85
CA ILE A 162 -4.60 3.43 -5.13
C ILE A 162 -5.74 2.48 -5.49
N SER A 163 -5.53 1.17 -5.37
CA SER A 163 -6.58 0.20 -5.68
C SER A 163 -7.77 0.35 -4.73
N SER A 164 -7.53 0.42 -3.43
CA SER A 164 -8.58 0.43 -2.40
C SER A 164 -9.23 1.80 -2.18
N ASP A 165 -8.76 2.85 -2.85
CA ASP A 165 -9.10 4.27 -2.59
C ASP A 165 -9.04 4.64 -1.10
N GLN A 166 -8.11 4.01 -0.37
CA GLN A 166 -7.94 4.17 1.08
C GLN A 166 -6.48 4.41 1.42
N ALA A 167 -6.20 5.57 2.01
CA ALA A 167 -4.87 5.86 2.50
C ALA A 167 -4.55 4.97 3.71
N ILE A 168 -3.37 4.35 3.67
CA ILE A 168 -2.76 3.71 4.84
C ILE A 168 -2.17 4.85 5.69
N PRO A 169 -2.49 4.95 6.99
CA PRO A 169 -1.91 5.96 7.86
C PRO A 169 -0.37 5.93 7.87
N ASP A 170 0.30 7.08 7.92
CA ASP A 170 1.77 7.17 7.82
C ASP A 170 2.50 6.43 8.96
N ASP A 171 1.92 6.44 10.16
CA ASP A 171 2.37 5.66 11.32
C ASP A 171 2.26 4.15 11.07
N VAL A 172 1.16 3.70 10.46
CA VAL A 172 0.98 2.30 10.08
C VAL A 172 2.01 1.87 9.02
N LYS A 173 2.31 2.74 8.04
CA LYS A 173 3.39 2.48 7.06
C LYS A 173 4.74 2.34 7.74
N LYS A 174 5.05 3.21 8.72
CA LYS A 174 6.30 3.15 9.50
C LYS A 174 6.40 1.84 10.26
N VAL A 175 5.38 1.48 11.04
CA VAL A 175 5.36 0.23 11.82
C VAL A 175 5.54 -0.99 10.93
N ALA A 176 4.88 -1.04 9.77
CA ALA A 176 5.03 -2.15 8.82
C ALA A 176 6.46 -2.25 8.25
N ASN A 177 7.10 -1.12 7.93
CA ASN A 177 8.50 -1.12 7.47
C ASN A 177 9.48 -1.48 8.58
N GLU A 178 9.27 -0.96 9.79
CA GLU A 178 10.04 -1.30 11.00
C GLU A 178 9.97 -2.79 11.28
N GLU A 179 8.78 -3.36 11.28
CA GLU A 179 8.57 -4.78 11.50
C GLU A 179 9.30 -5.65 10.48
N MET A 180 9.17 -5.32 9.18
CA MET A 180 9.88 -6.02 8.12
C MET A 180 11.39 -6.00 8.35
N VAL A 181 11.92 -4.83 8.67
CA VAL A 181 13.35 -4.61 8.93
C VAL A 181 13.84 -5.38 10.15
N GLN A 182 13.14 -5.29 11.29
CA GLN A 182 13.57 -5.96 12.51
C GLN A 182 13.50 -7.47 12.34
N THR A 183 12.49 -7.99 11.63
CA THR A 183 12.40 -9.40 11.29
C THR A 183 13.56 -9.83 10.38
N ALA A 184 13.92 -9.01 9.40
CA ALA A 184 15.03 -9.29 8.49
C ALA A 184 16.39 -9.30 9.21
N LYS A 185 16.64 -8.34 10.11
CA LYS A 185 17.85 -8.33 10.96
C LYS A 185 17.90 -9.55 11.88
N LEU A 186 16.77 -9.91 12.48
CA LEU A 186 16.70 -11.09 13.32
C LEU A 186 16.97 -12.36 12.48
N ALA A 187 16.47 -12.41 11.25
CA ALA A 187 16.75 -13.50 10.33
C ALA A 187 18.24 -13.63 9.99
N ASP A 188 19.01 -12.53 9.92
CA ASP A 188 20.46 -12.58 9.74
C ASP A 188 21.18 -13.27 10.91
N SER A 189 20.59 -13.26 12.11
CA SER A 189 21.14 -13.86 13.33
C SER A 189 20.67 -15.30 13.57
N ILE A 190 19.36 -15.53 13.46
CA ILE A 190 18.72 -16.80 13.89
C ILE A 190 18.05 -17.57 12.74
N GLY A 191 18.11 -17.05 11.51
CA GLY A 191 17.46 -17.62 10.33
C GLY A 191 16.02 -17.11 10.13
N ALA A 192 15.60 -17.01 8.86
CA ALA A 192 14.31 -16.42 8.47
C ALA A 192 13.10 -17.12 9.11
N ASP A 193 13.04 -18.44 9.04
CA ASP A 193 11.91 -19.21 9.58
C ASP A 193 11.71 -18.96 11.08
N LYS A 194 12.81 -18.93 11.84
CA LYS A 194 12.79 -18.68 13.28
C LYS A 194 12.42 -17.24 13.60
N ALA A 195 12.94 -16.27 12.85
CA ALA A 195 12.62 -14.85 13.04
C ALA A 195 11.12 -14.57 12.80
N VAL A 196 10.58 -15.10 11.70
CA VAL A 196 9.15 -14.99 11.37
C VAL A 196 8.29 -15.67 12.43
N ALA A 197 8.64 -16.89 12.83
CA ALA A 197 7.90 -17.64 13.85
C ALA A 197 7.92 -16.93 15.22
N LEU A 198 9.07 -16.37 15.62
CA LEU A 198 9.20 -15.63 16.86
C LEU A 198 8.29 -14.42 16.88
N LEU A 199 8.37 -13.57 15.86
CA LEU A 199 7.54 -12.36 15.77
C LEU A 199 6.05 -12.69 15.75
N ALA A 200 5.64 -13.68 14.96
CA ALA A 200 4.24 -14.11 14.88
C ALA A 200 3.72 -14.58 16.24
N LYS A 201 4.51 -15.38 16.98
CA LYS A 201 4.15 -15.83 18.33
C LYS A 201 4.11 -14.68 19.34
N ILE A 202 5.06 -13.75 19.30
CA ILE A 202 5.06 -12.56 20.17
C ILE A 202 3.76 -11.77 19.95
N LYS A 203 3.41 -11.48 18.69
CA LYS A 203 2.17 -10.77 18.36
C LYS A 203 0.92 -11.51 18.85
N GLN A 204 0.88 -12.83 18.65
CA GLN A 204 -0.24 -13.65 19.11
C GLN A 204 -0.39 -13.60 20.64
N GLU A 205 0.71 -13.72 21.39
CA GLU A 205 0.66 -13.67 22.85
C GLU A 205 0.33 -12.27 23.37
N ILE A 206 0.86 -11.21 22.76
CA ILE A 206 0.48 -9.83 23.11
C ILE A 206 -1.02 -9.60 22.87
N ALA A 207 -1.57 -10.12 21.77
CA ALA A 207 -3.00 -9.99 21.46
C ALA A 207 -3.89 -10.74 22.48
N ASN A 208 -3.44 -11.91 22.94
CA ASN A 208 -4.18 -12.72 23.91
C ASN A 208 -4.02 -12.20 25.35
N ASN A 209 -2.81 -11.81 25.73
CA ASN A 209 -2.40 -11.41 27.07
C ASN A 209 -1.44 -10.21 26.99
N PRO A 210 -1.96 -8.98 26.87
CA PRO A 210 -1.12 -7.79 26.73
C PRO A 210 -0.20 -7.59 27.95
N PRO A 211 1.13 -7.46 27.77
CA PRO A 211 2.05 -7.16 28.86
C PRO A 211 1.72 -5.80 29.48
N GLN A 212 1.88 -5.68 30.80
CA GLN A 212 1.55 -4.44 31.54
C GLN A 212 2.79 -3.57 31.78
N THR A 213 3.97 -4.17 31.71
CA THR A 213 5.25 -3.51 31.93
C THR A 213 6.29 -3.99 30.92
N ASP A 214 7.37 -3.21 30.76
CA ASP A 214 8.52 -3.60 29.93
C ASP A 214 9.17 -4.91 30.42
N ALA A 215 9.14 -5.15 31.73
CA ALA A 215 9.63 -6.39 32.32
C ALA A 215 8.76 -7.59 31.92
N ASP A 216 7.43 -7.42 31.86
CA ASP A 216 6.51 -8.46 31.39
C ASP A 216 6.72 -8.75 29.90
N LEU A 217 6.90 -7.69 29.09
CA LEU A 217 7.17 -7.84 27.66
C LEU A 217 8.49 -8.58 27.44
N ARG A 218 9.54 -8.21 28.17
CA ARG A 218 10.83 -8.89 28.11
C ARG A 218 10.72 -10.37 28.49
N ALA A 219 10.07 -10.67 29.61
CA ALA A 219 9.85 -12.04 30.04
C ALA A 219 9.05 -12.87 29.01
N LEU A 220 8.09 -12.24 28.34
CA LEU A 220 7.34 -12.85 27.25
C LEU A 220 8.26 -13.19 26.06
N ILE A 221 9.09 -12.24 25.61
CA ILE A 221 10.04 -12.44 24.50
C ILE A 221 10.99 -13.59 24.83
N GLU A 222 11.60 -13.57 26.01
CA GLU A 222 12.53 -14.61 26.48
C GLU A 222 11.85 -15.99 26.54
N LYS A 223 10.62 -16.06 27.05
CA LYS A 223 9.85 -17.30 27.09
C LYS A 223 9.61 -17.87 25.69
N ILE A 224 9.10 -17.06 24.76
CA ILE A 224 8.79 -17.51 23.40
C ILE A 224 10.07 -17.91 22.66
N ALA A 225 11.16 -17.15 22.83
CA ALA A 225 12.45 -17.50 22.24
C ALA A 225 12.93 -18.88 22.73
N ASN A 226 12.85 -19.14 24.04
CA ASN A 226 13.19 -20.44 24.62
C ASN A 226 12.31 -21.57 24.08
N ASP A 227 10.99 -21.36 23.99
CA ASP A 227 10.04 -22.34 23.45
C ASP A 227 10.34 -22.72 21.98
N LEU A 228 10.93 -21.79 21.23
CA LEU A 228 11.35 -21.98 19.83
C LEU A 228 12.80 -22.47 19.68
N GLY A 229 13.55 -22.66 20.79
CA GLY A 229 14.97 -22.99 20.73
C GLY A 229 15.80 -21.89 20.06
N ILE A 230 15.51 -20.64 20.41
CA ILE A 230 16.19 -19.44 19.94
C ILE A 230 16.96 -18.84 21.12
N THR A 231 18.21 -18.44 20.88
CA THR A 231 18.97 -17.62 21.82
C THR A 231 19.05 -16.21 21.26
N LEU A 232 18.51 -15.25 21.99
CA LEU A 232 18.58 -13.83 21.66
C LEU A 232 19.67 -13.16 22.50
N SER A 233 20.38 -12.22 21.91
CA SER A 233 21.23 -11.28 22.62
C SER A 233 20.41 -10.23 23.34
N GLU A 234 21.02 -9.57 24.34
CA GLU A 234 20.42 -8.43 25.03
C GLU A 234 19.96 -7.32 24.07
N ASN A 235 20.72 -7.09 23.00
CA ASN A 235 20.34 -6.07 22.02
C ASN A 235 19.12 -6.49 21.21
N GLU A 236 18.95 -7.77 20.87
CA GLU A 236 17.78 -8.28 20.14
C GLU A 236 16.52 -8.32 21.01
N ILE A 237 16.66 -8.42 22.33
CA ILE A 237 15.52 -8.36 23.26
C ILE A 237 15.05 -6.91 23.48
N ASN A 238 15.97 -5.96 23.47
CA ASN A 238 15.69 -4.56 23.84
C ASN A 238 15.33 -3.65 22.64
N ASN A 239 15.35 -4.14 21.41
CA ASN A 239 15.05 -3.38 20.17
C ASN A 239 13.94 -4.04 19.36
#